data_AF-A0A7D6ZF30-F1
#
_entry.id   AF-A0A7D6ZF30-F1
#
_cell.length_a   1.000
_cell.length_b   1.000
_cell.length_c   1.000
_cell.angle_alpha   90.00
_cell.angle_beta   90.00
_cell.angle_gamma   90.00
#
_symmetry.space_group_name_H-M   'P 1'
#
loop_
_entity.id
_entity.type
_entity.pdbx_description
1 polymer ?
#
loop_
_entity_poly.entity_id
_entity_poly.type
_entity_poly.pdbx_seq_one_letter_code
_entity_poly.pdbx_strand_id
1 'polypeptide(L)'
;MTMHIEHEEAMRADFHDRFAETLKTLLPNISDAQRAQCAARIAEYEQRWHAGPYAQEWEFLHAAYADFRDHPQEMARFAADLDANRELWKGNGLTDVMRRSVDQARTIAAEERSALAVLREQQPIRRER
;
A
#
# COMPACT_ATOMS: atom_id res chain seq x y z
N MET A 1 -4.80 -26.33 2.57
CA MET A 1 -4.96 -25.14 1.70
C MET A 1 -5.37 -23.87 2.46
N THR A 2 -5.81 -23.94 3.72
CA THR A 2 -6.22 -22.79 4.55
C THR A 2 -5.05 -21.89 4.97
N MET A 3 -3.92 -22.49 5.35
CA MET A 3 -2.72 -21.76 5.80
C MET A 3 -2.17 -20.78 4.77
N HIS A 4 -2.31 -21.08 3.47
CA HIS A 4 -1.82 -20.19 2.42
C HIS A 4 -2.61 -18.89 2.34
N ILE A 5 -3.93 -18.96 2.54
CA ILE A 5 -4.83 -17.81 2.53
C ILE A 5 -4.61 -16.97 3.78
N GLU A 6 -4.44 -17.59 4.94
CA GLU A 6 -4.16 -16.90 6.20
C GLU A 6 -2.85 -16.11 6.14
N HIS A 7 -1.79 -16.67 5.55
CA HIS A 7 -0.53 -15.94 5.37
C HIS A 7 -0.65 -14.79 4.37
N GLU A 8 -1.39 -14.99 3.29
CA GLU A 8 -1.66 -13.94 2.31
C GLU A 8 -2.46 -12.78 2.93
N GLU A 9 -3.46 -13.09 3.77
CA GLU A 9 -4.22 -12.08 4.52
C GLU A 9 -3.38 -11.37 5.59
N ALA A 10 -2.53 -12.11 6.31
CA ALA A 10 -1.60 -11.51 7.27
C ALA A 10 -0.60 -10.56 6.59
N MET A 11 -0.05 -10.96 5.44
CA MET A 11 0.82 -10.12 4.62
C MET A 11 0.12 -8.83 4.21
N ARG A 12 -1.12 -8.93 3.73
CA ARG A 12 -1.90 -7.76 3.35
C ARG A 12 -2.20 -6.85 4.53
N ALA A 13 -2.55 -7.41 5.69
CA ALA A 13 -2.78 -6.62 6.90
C ALA A 13 -1.51 -5.86 7.30
N ASP A 14 -0.37 -6.55 7.33
CA ASP A 14 0.94 -5.94 7.62
C ASP A 14 1.31 -4.84 6.60
N PHE A 15 0.96 -5.00 5.32
CA PHE A 15 1.18 -3.95 4.31
C PHE A 15 0.36 -2.69 4.60
N HIS A 16 -0.90 -2.85 5.03
CA HIS A 16 -1.75 -1.74 5.44
C HIS A 16 -1.22 -1.05 6.70
N ASP A 17 -0.80 -1.83 7.70
CA ASP A 17 -0.21 -1.31 8.94
C ASP A 17 1.10 -0.56 8.68
N ARG A 18 1.97 -1.10 7.81
CA ARG A 18 3.18 -0.43 7.32
C ARG A 18 2.87 0.95 6.73
N PHE A 19 1.80 1.05 5.94
CA PHE A 19 1.35 2.33 5.40
C PHE A 19 0.86 3.28 6.50
N ALA A 20 0.07 2.80 7.45
CA ALA A 20 -0.37 3.61 8.59
C ALA A 20 0.81 4.13 9.42
N GLU A 21 1.85 3.32 9.65
CA GLU A 21 3.09 3.75 10.29
C GLU A 21 3.83 4.82 9.45
N THR A 22 3.84 4.68 8.12
CA THR A 22 4.42 5.68 7.22
C THR A 22 3.70 7.03 7.35
N LEU A 23 2.35 7.04 7.35
CA LEU A 23 1.58 8.27 7.53
C LEU A 23 1.83 8.94 8.90
N LYS A 24 2.00 8.17 9.97
CA LYS A 24 2.32 8.73 11.31
C LYS A 24 3.59 9.57 11.26
N THR A 25 4.59 9.18 10.46
CA THR A 25 5.85 9.94 10.33
C THR A 25 5.68 11.35 9.75
N LEU A 26 4.56 11.60 9.06
CA LEU A 26 4.24 12.89 8.45
C LEU A 26 3.49 13.83 9.40
N LEU A 27 3.11 13.37 10.60
CA LEU A 27 2.41 14.21 11.57
C LEU A 27 3.31 15.36 12.04
N PRO A 28 2.77 16.60 12.15
CA PRO A 28 3.59 17.79 12.42
C PRO A 28 4.29 17.79 13.78
N ASN A 29 3.75 17.06 14.77
CA ASN A 29 4.24 17.03 16.14
C ASN A 29 4.86 15.68 16.53
N ILE A 30 5.19 14.82 15.57
CA ILE A 30 5.83 13.55 15.88
C ILE A 30 7.28 13.81 16.36
N SER A 31 7.64 13.18 17.49
CA SER A 31 9.00 13.23 18.05
C SER A 31 9.95 12.29 17.30
N ASP A 32 11.26 12.49 17.48
CA ASP A 32 12.26 11.61 16.87
C ASP A 32 12.19 10.19 17.40
N ALA A 33 11.88 10.01 18.69
CA ALA A 33 11.67 8.69 19.28
C ALA A 33 10.47 7.96 18.63
N GLN A 34 9.38 8.68 18.36
CA GLN A 34 8.22 8.11 17.66
C GLN A 34 8.53 7.83 16.19
N ARG A 35 9.29 8.68 15.50
CA ARG A 35 9.78 8.41 14.14
C ARG A 35 10.63 7.13 14.10
N ALA A 36 11.56 6.98 15.04
CA ALA A 36 12.39 5.79 15.15
C ALA A 36 11.54 4.53 15.41
N GLN A 37 10.49 4.62 16.22
CA GLN A 37 9.57 3.51 16.46
C GLN A 37 8.79 3.12 15.19
N CYS A 38 8.28 4.10 14.44
CA CYS A 38 7.60 3.84 13.16
C CYS A 38 8.56 3.16 12.17
N ALA A 39 9.79 3.68 12.05
CA ALA A 39 10.82 3.12 11.18
C ALA A 39 11.19 1.67 11.56
N ALA A 40 11.31 1.38 12.85
CA ALA A 40 11.57 0.02 13.34
C ALA A 40 10.44 -0.96 12.98
N ARG A 41 9.17 -0.54 13.11
CA ARG A 41 8.01 -1.36 12.72
C ARG A 41 7.97 -1.61 11.22
N ILE A 42 8.19 -0.56 10.42
CA ILE A 42 8.26 -0.69 8.97
C ILE A 42 9.35 -1.71 8.59
N ALA A 43 10.55 -1.58 9.15
CA ALA A 43 11.65 -2.52 8.89
C ALA A 43 11.32 -3.96 9.31
N GLU A 44 10.59 -4.15 10.41
CA GLU A 44 10.13 -5.46 10.86
C GLU A 44 9.18 -6.12 9.85
N TYR A 45 8.20 -5.37 9.32
CA TYR A 45 7.29 -5.86 8.28
C TYR A 45 8.04 -6.24 7.00
N GLU A 46 8.91 -5.35 6.53
CA GLU A 46 9.73 -5.56 5.33
C GLU A 46 10.60 -6.82 5.47
N GLN A 47 11.33 -6.93 6.58
CA GLN A 47 12.21 -8.08 6.83
C GLN A 47 11.43 -9.39 6.86
N ARG A 48 10.27 -9.41 7.54
CA ARG A 48 9.43 -10.61 7.67
C ARG A 48 8.99 -11.13 6.31
N TRP A 49 8.49 -10.25 5.44
CA TRP A 49 7.88 -10.68 4.18
C TRP A 49 8.91 -10.88 3.06
N HIS A 50 9.98 -10.08 2.99
CA HIS A 50 11.06 -10.32 2.03
C HIS A 50 11.86 -11.61 2.31
N ALA A 51 12.00 -12.02 3.57
CA ALA A 51 12.69 -13.28 3.92
C ALA A 51 11.77 -14.51 3.85
N GLY A 52 10.47 -14.30 3.66
CA GLY A 52 9.44 -15.34 3.69
C GLY A 52 9.12 -15.95 2.33
N PRO A 53 8.27 -17.01 2.31
CA PRO A 53 7.84 -17.66 1.07
C PRO A 53 6.90 -16.81 0.20
N TYR A 54 6.47 -15.64 0.69
CA TYR A 54 5.58 -14.69 0.00
C TYR A 54 6.30 -13.41 -0.45
N ALA A 55 7.63 -13.45 -0.52
CA ALA A 55 8.42 -12.28 -0.90
C ALA A 55 8.00 -11.72 -2.27
N GLN A 56 7.65 -12.59 -3.23
CA GLN A 56 7.23 -12.13 -4.56
C GLN A 56 5.88 -11.41 -4.54
N GLU A 57 4.92 -11.90 -3.75
CA GLU A 57 3.63 -11.26 -3.56
C GLU A 57 3.74 -9.93 -2.82
N TRP A 58 4.67 -9.85 -1.85
CA TRP A 58 5.01 -8.61 -1.15
C TRP A 58 5.59 -7.57 -2.11
N GLU A 59 6.58 -7.93 -2.91
CA GLU A 59 7.18 -7.08 -3.94
C GLU A 59 6.15 -6.62 -4.98
N PHE A 60 5.27 -7.53 -5.40
CA PHE A 60 4.20 -7.20 -6.33
C PHE A 60 3.24 -6.16 -5.73
N LEU A 61 2.85 -6.30 -4.47
CA LEU A 61 1.99 -5.34 -3.78
C LEU A 61 2.67 -3.98 -3.64
N HIS A 62 3.96 -3.95 -3.34
CA HIS A 62 4.79 -2.73 -3.35
C HIS A 62 4.79 -2.03 -4.71
N ALA A 63 5.05 -2.78 -5.78
CA ALA A 63 5.08 -2.25 -7.14
C ALA A 63 3.71 -1.70 -7.55
N ALA A 64 2.64 -2.48 -7.34
CA ALA A 64 1.27 -2.05 -7.65
C ALA A 64 0.89 -0.78 -6.87
N TYR A 65 1.25 -0.70 -5.58
CA TYR A 65 1.02 0.49 -4.77
C TYR A 65 1.80 1.71 -5.31
N ALA A 66 3.08 1.55 -5.66
CA ALA A 66 3.88 2.62 -6.25
C ALA A 66 3.26 3.13 -7.57
N ASP A 67 2.81 2.22 -8.43
CA ASP A 67 2.14 2.58 -9.68
C ASP A 67 0.84 3.36 -9.42
N PHE A 68 0.02 2.95 -8.45
CA PHE A 68 -1.21 3.68 -8.10
C PHE A 68 -0.94 5.05 -7.46
N ARG A 69 0.18 5.20 -6.76
CA ARG A 69 0.61 6.46 -6.17
C ARG A 69 1.11 7.42 -7.26
N ASP A 70 1.96 6.93 -8.16
CA ASP A 70 2.69 7.75 -9.12
C ASP A 70 1.89 7.98 -10.42
N HIS A 71 1.05 7.01 -10.82
CA HIS A 71 0.24 7.02 -12.05
C HIS A 71 -1.26 6.71 -11.78
N PRO A 72 -1.94 7.47 -10.90
CA PRO A 72 -3.27 7.11 -10.40
C PRO A 72 -4.36 7.00 -11.49
N GLN A 73 -4.29 7.81 -12.56
CA GLN A 73 -5.29 7.80 -13.63
C GLN A 73 -5.12 6.60 -14.56
N GLU A 74 -3.88 6.25 -14.88
CA GLU A 74 -3.56 5.11 -15.73
C GLU A 74 -3.91 3.81 -15.01
N MET A 75 -3.53 3.71 -13.73
CA MET A 75 -3.84 2.54 -12.91
C MET A 75 -5.34 2.40 -12.61
N ALA A 76 -6.10 3.50 -12.52
CA ALA A 76 -7.55 3.42 -12.42
C ALA A 76 -8.20 2.85 -13.69
N ARG A 77 -7.69 3.19 -14.88
CA ARG A 77 -8.15 2.60 -16.15
C ARG A 77 -7.75 1.14 -16.25
N PHE A 78 -6.53 0.79 -15.87
CA PHE A 78 -6.05 -0.58 -15.82
C PHE A 78 -6.92 -1.45 -14.92
N ALA A 79 -7.22 -0.99 -13.69
CA ALA A 79 -8.10 -1.71 -12.77
C ALA A 79 -9.52 -1.90 -13.34
N ALA A 80 -10.08 -0.87 -13.98
CA ALA A 80 -11.38 -0.98 -14.63
C ALA A 80 -11.37 -1.99 -15.80
N ASP A 81 -10.27 -2.06 -16.56
CA ASP A 81 -10.08 -3.06 -17.63
C ASP A 81 -9.94 -4.49 -17.07
N LEU A 82 -9.21 -4.66 -15.97
CA LEU A 82 -9.09 -5.94 -15.26
C LEU A 82 -10.48 -6.47 -14.84
N ASP A 83 -11.33 -5.59 -14.31
CA ASP A 83 -12.68 -5.95 -13.89
C ASP A 83 -13.58 -6.30 -15.07
N ALA A 84 -13.51 -5.53 -16.17
CA ALA A 84 -14.32 -5.75 -17.37
C ALA A 84 -13.92 -7.02 -18.13
N ASN A 85 -12.63 -7.38 -18.11
CA ASN A 85 -12.06 -8.48 -18.91
C ASN A 85 -11.53 -9.63 -18.04
N ARG A 86 -12.16 -9.88 -16.89
CA ARG A 86 -11.66 -10.81 -15.86
C ARG A 86 -11.25 -12.19 -16.39
N GLU A 87 -12.07 -12.81 -17.24
CA GLU A 87 -11.79 -14.14 -17.79
C GLU A 87 -10.58 -14.14 -18.74
N LEU A 88 -10.39 -13.06 -19.50
CA LEU A 88 -9.23 -12.89 -20.38
C LEU A 88 -7.94 -12.76 -19.56
N TRP A 89 -7.96 -11.94 -18.50
CA TRP A 89 -6.81 -11.73 -17.64
C TRP A 89 -6.45 -12.98 -16.82
N LYS A 90 -7.45 -13.73 -16.35
CA LYS A 90 -7.25 -15.04 -15.74
C LYS A 90 -6.60 -16.02 -16.72
N GLY A 91 -7.04 -16.03 -17.98
CA GLY A 91 -6.42 -16.81 -19.05
C GLY A 91 -4.98 -16.41 -19.37
N ASN A 92 -4.61 -15.14 -19.13
CA ASN A 92 -3.27 -14.59 -19.35
C ASN A 92 -2.35 -14.70 -18.12
N GLY A 93 -2.75 -15.44 -17.08
CA GLY A 93 -1.91 -15.74 -15.92
C GLY A 93 -2.04 -14.76 -14.76
N LEU A 94 -2.99 -13.82 -14.80
CA LEU A 94 -3.31 -13.01 -13.60
C LEU A 94 -4.05 -13.89 -12.59
N THR A 95 -3.41 -14.13 -11.45
CA THR A 95 -3.99 -14.93 -10.37
C THR A 95 -4.99 -14.11 -9.54
N ASP A 96 -5.93 -14.78 -8.87
CA ASP A 96 -6.84 -14.10 -7.93
C ASP A 96 -6.07 -13.43 -6.76
N VAL A 97 -4.87 -13.92 -6.43
CA VAL A 97 -3.95 -13.30 -5.45
C VAL A 97 -3.46 -11.95 -5.94
N MET A 98 -2.90 -11.90 -7.15
CA MET A 98 -2.41 -10.66 -7.76
C MET A 98 -3.52 -9.62 -7.92
N ARG A 99 -4.73 -10.06 -8.31
CA ARG A 99 -5.89 -9.15 -8.39
C ARG A 99 -6.25 -8.54 -7.03
N ARG A 100 -6.31 -9.34 -5.96
CA ARG A 100 -6.53 -8.82 -4.60
C ARG A 100 -5.45 -7.83 -4.16
N SER A 101 -4.20 -8.07 -4.56
CA SER A 101 -3.11 -7.11 -4.30
C SER A 101 -3.30 -5.79 -5.07
N VAL A 102 -3.74 -5.82 -6.32
CA VAL A 102 -4.08 -4.61 -7.10
C VAL A 102 -5.22 -3.83 -6.43
N ASP A 103 -6.28 -4.51 -5.98
CA ASP A 103 -7.41 -3.89 -5.30
C ASP A 103 -7.00 -3.23 -3.97
N GLN A 104 -6.13 -3.90 -3.22
CA GLN A 104 -5.58 -3.35 -1.99
C GLN A 104 -4.68 -2.13 -2.25
N ALA A 105 -3.75 -2.24 -3.21
CA ALA A 105 -2.88 -1.14 -3.60
C ALA A 105 -3.67 0.11 -4.00
N ARG A 106 -4.75 -0.08 -4.77
CA ARG A 106 -5.68 0.99 -5.15
C ARG A 106 -6.29 1.68 -3.93
N THR A 107 -6.78 0.89 -2.98
CA THR A 107 -7.41 1.39 -1.73
C THR A 107 -6.40 2.20 -0.92
N ILE A 108 -5.22 1.64 -0.65
CA ILE A 108 -4.18 2.29 0.14
C ILE A 108 -3.70 3.60 -0.51
N ALA A 109 -3.46 3.61 -1.82
CA ALA A 109 -3.07 4.83 -2.51
C ALA A 109 -4.16 5.92 -2.50
N ALA A 110 -5.44 5.53 -2.48
CA ALA A 110 -6.54 6.48 -2.33
C ALA A 110 -6.62 7.05 -0.91
N GLU A 111 -6.42 6.20 0.11
CA GLU A 111 -6.32 6.61 1.52
C GLU A 111 -5.13 7.56 1.72
N GLU A 112 -3.98 7.27 1.13
CA GLU A 112 -2.79 8.13 1.18
C GLU A 112 -3.07 9.53 0.64
N ARG A 113 -3.60 9.63 -0.57
CA ARG A 113 -3.93 10.92 -1.17
C ARG A 113 -4.90 11.72 -0.31
N SER A 114 -5.87 11.05 0.29
CA SER A 114 -6.85 11.66 1.19
C SER A 114 -6.18 12.16 2.48
N ALA A 115 -5.32 11.35 3.10
CA ALA A 115 -4.59 11.72 4.30
C ALA A 115 -3.63 12.89 4.04
N LEU A 116 -2.90 12.88 2.92
CA LEU A 116 -1.99 13.96 2.53
C LEU A 116 -2.74 15.27 2.24
N ALA A 117 -3.93 15.20 1.63
CA ALA A 117 -4.77 16.38 1.42
C ALA A 117 -5.18 17.02 2.76
N VAL A 118 -5.64 16.20 3.72
CA VAL A 118 -6.00 16.67 5.07
C VAL A 118 -4.79 17.28 5.79
N LEU A 119 -3.63 16.63 5.73
CA LEU A 119 -2.40 17.15 6.33
C LEU A 119 -1.99 18.49 5.72
N ARG A 120 -2.14 18.65 4.40
CA ARG A 120 -1.86 19.91 3.70
C ARG A 120 -2.81 21.03 4.14
N GLU A 121 -4.09 20.74 4.32
CA GLU A 121 -5.10 21.70 4.78
C GLU A 121 -4.85 22.15 6.22
N GLN A 122 -4.29 21.28 7.07
CA GLN A 122 -3.96 21.58 8.47
C GLN A 122 -2.69 22.40 8.64
N GLN A 123 -1.88 22.60 7.59
CA GLN A 123 -0.73 23.51 7.65
C GLN A 123 -1.22 24.96 7.52
N PRO A 124 -1.06 25.82 8.55
CA PRO A 124 -1.47 27.21 8.44
C PRO A 124 -0.66 27.85 7.30
N ILE A 125 -1.35 28.50 6.37
CA ILE A 125 -0.72 29.37 5.38
C ILE A 125 0.12 30.38 6.17
N ARG A 126 1.43 30.17 6.24
CA ARG A 126 2.36 31.23 6.66
C ARG A 126 2.31 32.29 5.57
N ARG A 127 1.34 33.20 5.69
CA ARG A 127 1.39 34.48 5.01
C ARG A 127 2.52 35.25 5.69
N GLU A 128 3.73 35.09 5.17
CA GLU A 128 4.81 36.03 5.44
C GLU A 128 4.30 37.42 5.02
N ARG A 129 4.28 38.33 6.00
CA ARG A 129 3.96 39.75 5.82
C ARG A 129 5.25 40.52 5.58
#